data_AF-A0A9Q1QIG2-F1
#
_entry.id   AF-A0A9Q1QIG2-F1
#
_cell.length_a   1.000
_cell.length_b   1.000
_cell.length_c   1.000
_cell.angle_alpha   90.00
_cell.angle_beta   90.00
_cell.angle_gamma   90.00
#
_symmetry.space_group_name_H-M   'P 1'
#
loop_
_entity.id
_entity.type
_entity.pdbx_description
1 polymer ?
#
loop_
_entity_poly.entity_id
_entity_poly.type
_entity_poly.pdbx_seq_one_letter_code
_entity_poly.pdbx_strand_id
1 'polypeptide(L)'
;MGGLEDGLPPSKRLRSSSAGSSSLLSGSAGEEQPIAAALFRDSMARTLQCQGQEETIGSRGVIKRIEFVRLISDALYTLGYKRSGACLEEESGIPLHSADVSLLMQYVLEGNWDEGASTLHNIGLEDETVIKSAKFLILEQKFLEFLEAGKTMDALKTLRTEISPLHIRTNRVHELSSCLLSRSVNQNGLSCSGSLKAKLRLEVLDELQKLLPPTVMVPERRLEHLVEQALHLQRDGISPVATEISLC
;
A
#
# COMPACT_ATOMS: atom_id res chain seq x y z
N MET A 1 -58.90 13.59 -28.32
CA MET A 1 -59.79 12.47 -27.93
C MET A 1 -58.89 11.25 -27.74
N GLY A 2 -58.80 10.75 -26.49
CA GLY A 2 -58.26 9.44 -25.97
C GLY A 2 -57.07 8.76 -26.66
N GLY A 3 -56.03 8.25 -26.00
CA GLY A 3 -55.90 7.69 -24.65
C GLY A 3 -55.50 6.20 -24.71
N LEU A 4 -54.48 5.83 -23.90
CA LEU A 4 -54.11 4.48 -23.38
C LEU A 4 -53.38 3.53 -24.35
N GLU A 5 -52.09 3.18 -24.14
CA GLU A 5 -51.39 2.41 -23.08
C GLU A 5 -51.26 0.90 -23.37
N ASP A 6 -50.13 0.39 -22.86
CA ASP A 6 -49.39 -0.84 -23.16
C ASP A 6 -50.10 -2.18 -22.97
N GLY A 7 -49.52 -3.22 -23.60
CA GLY A 7 -49.56 -4.60 -23.06
C GLY A 7 -49.64 -5.72 -24.10
N LEU A 8 -48.52 -6.36 -24.40
CA LEU A 8 -48.41 -7.66 -25.11
C LEU A 8 -47.72 -8.70 -24.18
N PRO A 9 -47.93 -10.02 -24.36
CA PRO A 9 -48.85 -10.82 -23.54
C PRO A 9 -48.16 -11.97 -22.74
N PRO A 10 -48.90 -12.69 -21.85
CA PRO A 10 -48.43 -13.90 -21.16
C PRO A 10 -49.01 -15.20 -21.76
N SER A 11 -48.30 -16.33 -21.60
CA SER A 11 -48.79 -17.74 -21.46
C SER A 11 -47.63 -18.72 -21.77
N LYS A 12 -47.37 -19.77 -20.98
CA LYS A 12 -48.17 -21.00 -20.92
C LYS A 12 -47.93 -21.80 -19.62
N ARG A 13 -49.05 -22.29 -19.06
CA ARG A 13 -49.17 -23.34 -18.02
C ARG A 13 -48.76 -24.71 -18.55
N LEU A 14 -48.42 -25.64 -17.65
CA LEU A 14 -49.27 -26.83 -17.46
C LEU A 14 -49.12 -27.45 -16.04
N ARG A 15 -50.28 -27.54 -15.37
CA ARG A 15 -50.67 -28.38 -14.23
C ARG A 15 -50.81 -29.85 -14.75
N SER A 16 -50.85 -30.95 -14.01
CA SER A 16 -51.44 -31.25 -12.68
C SER A 16 -51.23 -32.74 -12.33
N SER A 17 -51.17 -33.04 -11.01
CA SER A 17 -51.88 -34.13 -10.27
C SER A 17 -51.52 -35.62 -10.58
N SER A 18 -51.68 -36.64 -9.73
CA SER A 18 -52.37 -36.82 -8.44
C SER A 18 -52.03 -38.23 -7.87
N ALA A 19 -52.05 -38.38 -6.53
CA ALA A 19 -52.51 -39.51 -5.68
C ALA A 19 -52.15 -40.98 -6.04
N GLY A 20 -51.84 -41.89 -5.10
CA GLY A 20 -51.86 -41.87 -3.64
C GLY A 20 -51.65 -43.27 -3.03
N SER A 21 -51.48 -43.32 -1.69
CA SER A 21 -51.84 -44.40 -0.72
C SER A 21 -51.23 -45.82 -0.87
N SER A 22 -50.88 -46.60 0.16
CA SER A 22 -51.01 -46.52 1.63
C SER A 22 -50.40 -47.79 2.30
N SER A 23 -49.88 -47.63 3.54
CA SER A 23 -50.00 -48.56 4.70
C SER A 23 -49.14 -49.86 4.73
N LEU A 24 -48.61 -50.43 5.83
CA LEU A 24 -49.03 -50.53 7.26
C LEU A 24 -47.84 -50.87 8.23
N LEU A 25 -47.87 -50.24 9.44
CA LEU A 25 -47.76 -50.75 10.85
C LEU A 25 -46.54 -51.63 11.30
N SER A 26 -45.97 -51.58 12.52
CA SER A 26 -46.48 -51.34 13.90
C SER A 26 -45.27 -51.11 14.87
N GLY A 27 -45.23 -50.16 15.82
CA GLY A 27 -45.54 -50.30 17.28
C GLY A 27 -44.32 -50.79 18.13
N SER A 28 -43.88 -50.28 19.30
CA SER A 28 -44.37 -49.28 20.28
C SER A 28 -43.27 -48.86 21.29
N ALA A 29 -43.46 -47.67 21.89
CA ALA A 29 -43.21 -47.24 23.29
C ALA A 29 -41.79 -47.20 23.91
N GLY A 30 -41.45 -46.03 24.51
CA GLY A 30 -40.58 -45.95 25.69
C GLY A 30 -39.63 -44.74 25.81
N GLU A 31 -40.09 -43.70 26.50
CA GLU A 31 -39.34 -42.90 27.51
C GLU A 31 -38.28 -41.83 27.11
N GLU A 32 -38.09 -40.93 28.08
CA GLU A 32 -37.64 -39.53 28.03
C GLU A 32 -36.11 -39.33 28.16
N GLN A 33 -35.58 -38.37 27.37
CA GLN A 33 -34.37 -37.50 27.55
C GLN A 33 -33.04 -38.07 28.16
N PRO A 34 -31.95 -37.27 28.29
CA PRO A 34 -30.95 -37.06 27.25
C PRO A 34 -29.50 -37.36 27.73
N ILE A 35 -28.65 -38.07 26.98
CA ILE A 35 -27.23 -38.20 27.35
C ILE A 35 -26.31 -38.14 26.11
N ALA A 36 -25.43 -37.13 26.15
CA ALA A 36 -24.13 -37.04 25.49
C ALA A 36 -24.04 -37.30 23.98
N ALA A 37 -24.27 -36.25 23.19
CA ALA A 37 -23.64 -36.11 21.88
C ALA A 37 -22.69 -34.91 21.94
N ALA A 38 -21.54 -35.12 22.58
CA ALA A 38 -20.35 -34.38 22.24
C ALA A 38 -19.95 -34.76 20.80
N LEU A 39 -19.26 -33.82 20.15
CA LEU A 39 -18.54 -33.92 18.87
C LEU A 39 -19.27 -33.30 17.67
N PHE A 40 -18.51 -32.41 17.02
CA PHE A 40 -18.81 -31.61 15.83
C PHE A 40 -19.48 -30.25 16.05
N ARG A 41 -18.80 -29.41 16.82
CA ARG A 41 -18.73 -27.99 16.48
C ARG A 41 -17.28 -27.52 16.61
N ASP A 42 -16.48 -27.80 15.58
CA ASP A 42 -15.22 -27.12 15.34
C ASP A 42 -15.53 -25.64 15.06
N SER A 43 -15.67 -24.90 16.14
CA SER A 43 -15.67 -23.45 16.18
C SER A 43 -14.31 -23.02 16.69
N MET A 44 -13.28 -23.18 15.86
CA MET A 44 -11.91 -22.76 16.13
C MET A 44 -11.62 -21.34 15.59
N ALA A 45 -12.62 -20.45 15.60
CA ALA A 45 -12.37 -19.02 15.63
C ALA A 45 -12.40 -18.58 17.10
N ARG A 46 -11.31 -18.84 17.83
CA ARG A 46 -11.05 -18.05 19.03
C ARG A 46 -10.74 -16.65 18.54
N THR A 47 -11.75 -15.78 18.55
CA THR A 47 -11.53 -14.33 18.59
C THR A 47 -10.61 -14.08 19.76
N LEU A 48 -9.32 -13.89 19.48
CA LEU A 48 -8.37 -13.41 20.47
C LEU A 48 -8.83 -12.00 20.82
N GLN A 49 -9.57 -11.89 21.93
CA GLN A 49 -9.77 -10.63 22.60
C GLN A 49 -8.37 -10.04 22.85
N CYS A 50 -8.12 -8.90 22.20
CA CYS A 50 -6.91 -8.10 22.31
C CYS A 50 -6.80 -7.59 23.76
N GLN A 51 -6.26 -8.43 24.63
CA GLN A 51 -6.11 -8.15 26.06
C GLN A 51 -4.77 -7.45 26.26
N GLY A 52 -4.83 -6.11 26.39
CA GLY A 52 -3.68 -5.26 26.71
C GLY A 52 -2.66 -5.19 25.58
N GLN A 53 -2.73 -4.17 24.73
CA GLN A 53 -1.68 -3.95 23.73
C GLN A 53 -0.37 -3.66 24.45
N GLU A 54 0.48 -4.68 24.60
CA GLU A 54 1.91 -4.46 24.81
C GLU A 54 2.41 -3.67 23.60
N GLU A 55 2.64 -2.37 23.82
CA GLU A 55 3.13 -1.44 22.80
C GLU A 55 4.55 -1.85 22.34
N THR A 56 5.26 -2.60 23.17
CA THR A 56 6.62 -3.06 22.91
C THR A 56 6.77 -4.58 23.02
N ILE A 57 7.73 -5.13 22.27
CA ILE A 57 8.04 -6.55 22.16
C ILE A 57 9.43 -6.83 22.74
N GLY A 58 9.59 -8.02 23.31
CA GLY A 58 10.86 -8.59 23.75
C GLY A 58 11.16 -8.31 25.22
N SER A 59 12.09 -9.09 25.79
CA SER A 59 12.45 -9.02 27.22
C SER A 59 12.99 -7.66 27.68
N ARG A 60 13.48 -6.84 26.74
CA ARG A 60 13.97 -5.48 26.99
C ARG A 60 12.93 -4.40 26.73
N GLY A 61 11.79 -4.73 26.11
CA GLY A 61 10.70 -3.79 25.82
C GLY A 61 11.08 -2.60 24.93
N VAL A 62 12.12 -2.72 24.10
CA VAL A 62 12.62 -1.62 23.26
C VAL A 62 12.03 -1.61 21.85
N ILE A 63 11.48 -2.74 21.39
CA ILE A 63 10.99 -2.89 20.01
C ILE A 63 9.52 -2.52 19.99
N LYS A 64 9.10 -1.52 19.22
CA LYS A 64 7.67 -1.20 19.09
C LYS A 64 6.94 -2.29 18.30
N ARG A 65 5.80 -2.75 18.81
CA ARG A 65 4.99 -3.81 18.19
C ARG A 65 4.58 -3.45 16.76
N ILE A 66 4.11 -2.21 16.56
CA ILE A 66 3.64 -1.74 15.25
C ILE A 66 4.76 -1.78 14.21
N GLU A 67 5.93 -1.23 14.54
CA GLU A 67 7.08 -1.20 13.63
C GLU A 67 7.56 -2.63 13.30
N PHE A 68 7.60 -3.50 14.31
CA PHE A 68 8.04 -4.88 14.11
C PHE A 68 7.10 -5.69 13.22
N VAL A 69 5.78 -5.57 13.42
CA VAL A 69 4.79 -6.24 12.57
C VAL A 69 4.89 -5.72 11.13
N ARG A 70 5.00 -4.41 10.94
CA ARG A 70 5.17 -3.82 9.59
C ARG A 70 6.43 -4.32 8.88
N LEU A 71 7.54 -4.51 9.61
CA LEU A 71 8.77 -5.09 9.06
C LEU A 71 8.60 -6.55 8.65
N ILE A 72 7.89 -7.36 9.44
CA ILE A 72 7.60 -8.75 9.09
C ILE A 72 6.69 -8.79 7.86
N SER A 73 5.64 -7.98 7.83
CA SER A 73 4.74 -7.87 6.68
C SER A 73 5.51 -7.52 5.40
N ASP A 74 6.41 -6.52 5.45
CA ASP A 74 7.28 -6.15 4.32
C ASP A 74 8.14 -7.33 3.83
N ALA A 75 8.80 -8.04 4.75
CA ALA A 75 9.61 -9.21 4.42
C ALA A 75 8.77 -10.35 3.78
N LEU A 76 7.56 -10.59 4.29
CA LEU A 76 6.64 -11.57 3.71
C LEU A 76 6.27 -11.21 2.27
N TYR A 77 5.95 -9.95 1.98
CA TYR A 77 5.66 -9.52 0.61
C TYR A 77 6.88 -9.60 -0.30
N THR A 78 8.04 -9.18 0.20
CA THR A 78 9.32 -9.21 -0.54
C THR A 78 9.70 -10.64 -0.93
N LEU A 79 9.47 -11.61 -0.05
CA LEU A 79 9.70 -13.04 -0.31
C LEU A 79 8.62 -13.69 -1.19
N GLY A 80 7.56 -12.96 -1.54
CA GLY A 80 6.45 -13.43 -2.37
C GLY A 80 5.31 -14.12 -1.60
N TYR A 81 5.34 -14.13 -0.27
CA TYR A 81 4.31 -14.69 0.61
C TYR A 81 3.12 -13.74 0.78
N LYS A 82 2.51 -13.31 -0.34
CA LYS A 82 1.43 -12.32 -0.36
C LYS A 82 0.24 -12.68 0.54
N ARG A 83 -0.15 -13.96 0.56
CA ARG A 83 -1.25 -14.45 1.41
C ARG A 83 -0.91 -14.33 2.89
N SER A 84 0.29 -14.73 3.29
CA SER A 84 0.74 -14.65 4.67
C SER A 84 0.86 -13.21 5.15
N GLY A 85 1.35 -12.30 4.30
CA GLY A 85 1.39 -10.86 4.58
C GLY A 85 -0.01 -10.30 4.86
N ALA A 86 -0.96 -10.59 3.97
CA ALA A 86 -2.35 -10.15 4.15
C ALA A 86 -3.01 -10.73 5.43
N CYS A 87 -2.81 -12.02 5.71
CA CYS A 87 -3.30 -12.63 6.95
C CYS A 87 -2.67 -11.98 8.20
N LEU A 88 -1.38 -11.66 8.17
CA LEU A 88 -0.71 -10.99 9.30
C LEU A 88 -1.28 -9.58 9.54
N GLU A 89 -1.55 -8.82 8.48
CA GLU A 89 -2.20 -7.51 8.60
C GLU A 89 -3.61 -7.62 9.20
N GLU A 90 -4.40 -8.60 8.75
CA GLU A 90 -5.75 -8.86 9.26
C GLU A 90 -5.76 -9.31 10.73
N GLU A 91 -4.90 -10.27 11.10
CA GLU A 91 -4.82 -10.81 12.45
C GLU A 91 -4.24 -9.80 13.45
N SER A 92 -3.25 -9.01 13.03
CA SER A 92 -2.60 -8.04 13.89
C SER A 92 -3.36 -6.71 14.01
N GLY A 93 -4.24 -6.42 13.05
CA GLY A 93 -4.89 -5.13 12.86
C GLY A 93 -3.93 -4.00 12.46
N ILE A 94 -2.70 -4.34 12.03
CA ILE A 94 -1.66 -3.38 11.68
C ILE A 94 -1.40 -3.48 10.18
N PRO A 95 -1.86 -2.51 9.38
CA PRO A 95 -1.58 -2.50 7.95
C PRO A 95 -0.11 -2.17 7.68
N LEU A 96 0.44 -2.65 6.56
CA LEU A 96 1.82 -2.35 6.17
C LEU A 96 2.05 -0.85 5.96
N HIS A 97 1.08 -0.17 5.36
CA HIS A 97 1.07 1.28 5.14
C HIS A 97 -0.25 1.87 5.63
N SER A 98 -0.24 3.13 6.06
CA SER A 98 -1.49 3.85 6.32
C SER A 98 -2.27 4.07 5.01
N ALA A 99 -3.57 4.28 5.12
CA ALA A 99 -4.42 4.54 3.96
C ALA A 99 -3.91 5.72 3.11
N ASP A 100 -3.45 6.80 3.75
CA ASP A 100 -2.89 7.96 3.06
C ASP A 100 -1.58 7.65 2.33
N VAL A 101 -0.72 6.79 2.90
CA VAL A 101 0.53 6.35 2.24
C VAL A 101 0.20 5.47 1.04
N SER A 102 -0.73 4.52 1.18
CA SER A 102 -1.19 3.70 0.05
C SER A 102 -1.80 4.55 -1.07
N LEU A 103 -2.58 5.58 -0.71
CA LEU A 103 -3.17 6.51 -1.66
C LEU A 103 -2.11 7.35 -2.37
N LEU A 104 -1.11 7.86 -1.64
CA LEU A 104 0.04 8.56 -2.21
C LEU A 104 0.80 7.68 -3.23
N MET A 105 1.06 6.41 -2.88
CA MET A 105 1.71 5.47 -3.79
C MET A 105 0.88 5.25 -5.06
N GLN A 106 -0.44 5.11 -4.92
CA GLN A 106 -1.34 4.97 -6.06
C GLN A 106 -1.32 6.21 -6.96
N TYR A 107 -1.41 7.42 -6.40
CA TYR A 107 -1.35 8.66 -7.17
C TYR A 107 -0.05 8.80 -7.96
N VAL A 108 1.10 8.43 -7.36
CA VAL A 108 2.39 8.43 -8.06
C VAL A 108 2.42 7.41 -9.20
N LEU A 109 1.85 6.21 -9.03
CA LEU A 109 1.79 5.16 -10.06
C LEU A 109 0.83 5.49 -11.21
N GLU A 110 -0.23 6.23 -10.93
CA GLU A 110 -1.21 6.66 -11.93
C GLU A 110 -0.76 7.95 -12.66
N GLY A 111 0.13 8.74 -12.05
CA GLY A 111 0.56 10.05 -12.55
C GLY A 111 -0.36 11.20 -12.13
N ASN A 112 -1.13 11.01 -11.06
CA ASN A 112 -2.00 12.01 -10.44
C ASN A 112 -1.17 12.89 -9.48
N TRP A 113 -0.29 13.70 -10.07
CA TRP A 113 0.74 14.44 -9.34
C TRP A 113 0.19 15.49 -8.36
N ASP A 114 -0.93 16.13 -8.71
CA ASP A 114 -1.58 17.15 -7.89
C ASP A 114 -2.14 16.56 -6.59
N GLU A 115 -2.86 15.44 -6.73
CA GLU A 115 -3.42 14.69 -5.62
C GLU A 115 -2.31 14.10 -4.75
N GLY A 116 -1.26 13.54 -5.36
CA GLY A 116 -0.07 13.06 -4.64
C GLY A 116 0.60 14.16 -3.82
N ALA A 117 0.82 15.35 -4.40
CA ALA A 117 1.41 16.48 -3.70
C ALA A 117 0.54 17.00 -2.54
N SER A 118 -0.79 16.91 -2.67
CA SER A 118 -1.73 17.31 -1.61
C SER A 118 -1.78 16.32 -0.45
N THR A 119 -1.62 15.02 -0.74
CA THR A 119 -1.71 13.92 0.25
C THR A 119 -0.52 13.91 1.21
N LEU A 120 0.62 14.53 0.85
CA LEU A 120 1.83 14.60 1.67
C LEU A 120 1.62 15.20 3.07
N HIS A 121 0.63 16.07 3.25
CA HIS A 121 0.33 16.65 4.57
C HIS A 121 -0.45 15.68 5.48
N ASN A 122 -1.07 14.64 4.92
CA ASN A 122 -1.92 13.70 5.66
C ASN A 122 -1.16 12.46 6.15
N ILE A 123 -0.01 12.16 5.56
CA ILE A 123 0.80 10.95 5.86
C ILE A 123 1.59 11.03 7.19
N GLY A 124 1.27 11.98 8.07
CA GLY A 124 1.88 12.08 9.40
C GLY A 124 3.34 12.54 9.40
N LEU A 125 3.74 13.35 8.42
CA LEU A 125 5.03 14.01 8.43
C LEU A 125 4.97 15.28 9.30
N GLU A 126 5.91 15.42 10.23
CA GLU A 126 6.06 16.63 11.05
C GLU A 126 7.14 17.57 10.49
N ASP A 127 8.12 17.03 9.77
CA ASP A 127 9.23 17.79 9.22
C ASP A 127 8.84 18.48 7.90
N GLU A 128 8.57 19.78 7.99
CA GLU A 128 8.29 20.66 6.84
C GLU A 128 9.36 20.61 5.75
N THR A 129 10.62 20.35 6.09
CA THR A 129 11.70 20.26 5.10
C THR A 129 11.58 18.98 4.27
N VAL A 130 11.20 17.87 4.91
CA VAL A 130 10.92 16.58 4.24
C VAL A 130 9.67 16.70 3.39
N ILE A 131 8.59 17.29 3.92
CA ILE A 131 7.35 17.54 3.17
C ILE A 131 7.63 18.35 1.91
N LYS A 132 8.36 19.47 2.03
CA LYS A 132 8.74 20.30 0.88
C LYS A 132 9.60 19.52 -0.11
N SER A 133 10.55 18.71 0.37
CA SER A 133 11.45 17.92 -0.48
C SER A 133 10.72 16.86 -1.29
N ALA A 134 9.82 16.12 -0.65
CA ALA A 134 8.93 15.16 -1.28
C ALA A 134 7.98 15.84 -2.27
N LYS A 135 7.38 16.98 -1.89
CA LYS A 135 6.51 17.76 -2.77
C LYS A 135 7.24 18.26 -4.01
N PHE A 136 8.47 18.76 -3.86
CA PHE A 136 9.27 19.14 -5.02
C PHE A 136 9.54 17.94 -5.92
N LEU A 137 9.86 16.76 -5.38
CA LEU A 137 10.12 15.56 -6.18
C LEU A 137 8.91 15.20 -7.07
N ILE A 138 7.70 15.21 -6.50
CA ILE A 138 6.44 14.96 -7.21
C ILE A 138 6.19 16.03 -8.29
N LEU A 139 6.35 17.31 -7.93
CA LEU A 139 6.12 18.43 -8.86
C LEU A 139 7.17 18.56 -9.95
N GLU A 140 8.42 18.18 -9.66
CA GLU A 140 9.50 18.08 -10.64
C GLU A 140 9.12 17.04 -11.70
N GLN A 141 8.62 15.88 -11.29
CA GLN A 141 8.15 14.87 -12.23
C GLN A 141 6.97 15.38 -13.08
N LYS A 142 5.96 16.00 -12.46
CA LYS A 142 4.84 16.66 -13.18
C LYS A 142 5.34 17.64 -14.25
N PHE A 143 6.31 18.47 -13.89
CA PHE A 143 6.93 19.44 -14.80
C PHE A 143 7.61 18.76 -15.99
N LEU A 144 8.40 17.72 -15.73
CA LEU A 144 9.13 16.98 -16.77
C LEU A 144 8.16 16.28 -17.73
N GLU A 145 7.07 15.70 -17.23
CA GLU A 145 6.02 15.10 -18.07
C GLU A 145 5.31 16.13 -18.95
N PHE A 146 5.05 17.34 -18.45
CA PHE A 146 4.52 18.42 -19.29
C PHE A 146 5.50 18.83 -20.39
N LEU A 147 6.80 18.87 -20.10
CA LEU A 147 7.82 19.16 -21.11
C LEU A 147 7.91 18.08 -22.18
N GLU A 148 7.78 16.81 -21.80
CA GLU A 148 7.75 15.69 -22.74
C GLU A 148 6.50 15.71 -23.62
N ALA A 149 5.35 16.07 -23.03
CA ALA A 149 4.08 16.23 -23.75
C ALA A 149 3.99 17.52 -24.59
N GLY A 150 5.02 18.38 -24.58
CA GLY A 150 5.03 19.66 -25.30
C GLY A 150 4.13 20.75 -24.70
N LYS A 151 3.58 20.54 -23.50
CA LYS A 151 2.71 21.47 -22.78
C LYS A 151 3.53 22.52 -22.02
N THR A 152 4.25 23.37 -22.76
CA THR A 152 5.21 24.34 -22.20
C THR A 152 4.58 25.36 -21.25
N MET A 153 3.35 25.81 -21.52
CA MET A 153 2.63 26.76 -20.66
C MET A 153 2.25 26.13 -19.31
N ASP A 154 1.80 24.87 -19.32
CA ASP A 154 1.46 24.15 -18.09
C ASP A 154 2.71 23.84 -17.26
N ALA A 155 3.82 23.47 -17.93
CA ALA A 155 5.13 23.32 -17.28
C ALA A 155 5.59 24.64 -16.63
N LEU A 156 5.52 25.75 -17.36
CA LEU A 156 5.90 27.08 -16.85
C LEU A 156 5.02 27.51 -15.67
N LYS A 157 3.71 27.25 -15.76
CA LYS A 157 2.77 27.49 -14.66
C LYS A 157 3.20 26.70 -13.42
N THR A 158 3.37 25.39 -13.55
CA THR A 158 3.81 24.48 -12.47
C THR A 158 5.10 24.98 -11.81
N LEU A 159 6.10 25.37 -12.62
CA LEU A 159 7.38 25.88 -12.12
C LEU A 159 7.21 27.16 -11.29
N ARG A 160 6.39 28.10 -11.76
CA ARG A 160 6.20 29.41 -11.10
C ARG A 160 5.28 29.35 -9.90
N THR A 161 4.18 28.61 -9.98
CA THR A 161 3.10 28.64 -8.98
C THR A 161 3.21 27.53 -7.94
N GLU A 162 3.91 26.44 -8.23
CA GLU A 162 3.95 25.27 -7.35
C GLU A 162 5.37 24.93 -6.89
N ILE A 163 6.37 24.94 -7.79
CA ILE A 163 7.76 24.60 -7.44
C ILE A 163 8.51 25.77 -6.80
N SER A 164 8.54 26.94 -7.44
CA SER A 164 9.30 28.11 -6.96
C SER A 164 8.91 28.56 -5.55
N PRO A 165 7.64 28.50 -5.12
CA PRO A 165 7.25 28.87 -3.75
C PRO A 165 7.73 27.91 -2.66
N LEU A 166 8.24 26.71 -3.00
CA LEU A 166 8.78 25.79 -2.00
C LEU A 166 10.11 26.28 -1.41
N HIS A 167 10.81 27.18 -2.10
CA HIS A 167 12.09 27.78 -1.67
C HIS A 167 13.18 26.76 -1.29
N ILE A 168 13.16 25.59 -1.92
CA ILE A 168 14.18 24.55 -1.77
C ILE A 168 14.82 24.23 -3.11
N ARG A 169 16.02 23.64 -3.09
CA ARG A 169 16.76 23.18 -4.28
C ARG A 169 16.82 24.25 -5.39
N THR A 170 17.16 25.49 -5.03
CA THR A 170 17.19 26.65 -5.95
C THR A 170 18.02 26.40 -7.21
N ASN A 171 19.18 25.76 -7.08
CA ASN A 171 20.02 25.35 -8.22
C ASN A 171 19.23 24.51 -9.23
N ARG A 172 18.44 23.54 -8.74
CA ARG A 172 17.61 22.68 -9.59
C ARG A 172 16.47 23.47 -10.22
N VAL A 173 15.84 24.41 -9.51
CA VAL A 173 14.82 25.31 -10.09
C VAL A 173 15.41 26.12 -11.26
N HIS A 174 16.65 26.62 -11.12
CA HIS A 174 17.34 27.33 -12.20
C HIS A 174 17.62 26.43 -13.41
N GLU A 175 18.03 25.18 -13.19
CA GLU A 175 18.18 24.18 -14.26
C GLU A 175 16.86 23.93 -15.01
N LEU A 176 15.76 23.70 -14.27
CA LEU A 176 14.43 23.50 -14.86
C LEU A 176 13.99 24.72 -15.69
N SER A 177 14.23 25.93 -15.18
CA SER A 177 13.94 27.17 -15.90
C SER A 177 14.76 27.33 -17.18
N SER A 178 16.03 26.94 -17.14
CA SER A 178 16.94 27.01 -18.30
C SER A 178 16.50 26.06 -19.41
N CYS A 179 15.98 24.87 -19.05
CA CYS A 179 15.44 23.91 -20.03
C CYS A 179 14.17 24.41 -20.74
N LEU A 180 13.28 25.14 -20.04
CA LEU A 180 12.13 25.77 -20.68
C LEU A 180 12.55 26.77 -21.76
N LEU A 181 13.56 27.60 -21.45
CA LEU A 181 14.06 28.63 -22.37
C LEU A 181 14.76 28.00 -23.58
N SER A 182 15.62 27.00 -23.37
CA SER A 182 16.35 26.35 -24.47
C SER A 182 15.42 25.61 -25.44
N ARG A 183 14.33 25.00 -24.95
CA ARG A 183 13.35 24.30 -25.78
C ARG A 183 12.42 25.25 -26.53
N SER A 184 12.17 26.45 -26.00
CA SER A 184 11.47 27.51 -26.72
C SER A 184 12.29 28.07 -27.90
N VAL A 185 13.62 28.09 -27.77
CA VAL A 185 14.54 28.67 -28.77
C VAL A 185 14.96 27.63 -29.81
N ASN A 186 15.11 26.36 -29.41
CA ASN A 186 15.58 25.28 -30.27
C ASN A 186 14.44 24.30 -30.60
N GLN A 187 13.66 24.59 -31.65
CA GLN A 187 12.82 23.55 -32.29
C GLN A 187 13.67 22.47 -32.99
N ASN A 188 14.99 22.66 -33.08
CA ASN A 188 15.92 21.77 -33.76
C ASN A 188 16.96 21.17 -32.78
N GLY A 189 16.61 20.04 -32.16
CA GLY A 189 17.53 18.93 -31.95
C GLY A 189 18.55 18.98 -30.80
N LEU A 190 18.63 20.02 -29.98
CA LEU A 190 19.52 20.01 -28.80
C LEU A 190 18.79 19.46 -27.58
N SER A 191 19.02 18.18 -27.31
CA SER A 191 18.54 17.42 -26.15
C SER A 191 18.90 18.15 -24.86
N CYS A 192 17.90 18.50 -24.03
CA CYS A 192 18.18 18.70 -22.60
C CYS A 192 18.93 17.46 -22.11
N SER A 193 19.97 17.68 -21.31
CA SER A 193 20.80 16.63 -20.70
C SER A 193 19.92 15.52 -20.12
N GLY A 194 20.35 14.25 -20.21
CA GLY A 194 19.57 13.07 -19.80
C GLY A 194 19.07 13.08 -18.34
N SER A 195 19.58 14.00 -17.50
CA SER A 195 19.08 14.30 -16.15
C SER A 195 17.69 14.96 -16.10
N LEU A 196 17.16 15.41 -17.25
CA LEU A 196 15.92 16.20 -17.36
C LEU A 196 14.85 15.47 -18.19
N LYS A 197 14.91 14.13 -18.19
CA LYS A 197 13.85 13.27 -18.70
C LYS A 197 12.90 12.89 -17.56
N ALA A 198 11.61 12.76 -17.84
CA ALA A 198 10.66 12.22 -16.89
C ALA A 198 11.11 10.81 -16.47
N LYS A 199 11.17 10.58 -15.16
CA LYS A 199 11.54 9.28 -14.59
C LYS A 199 10.40 8.28 -14.75
N LEU A 200 10.71 6.99 -14.63
CA LEU A 200 9.66 5.99 -14.45
C LEU A 200 8.98 6.18 -13.10
N ARG A 201 7.68 5.90 -13.01
CA ARG A 201 6.90 6.11 -11.78
C ARG A 201 7.41 5.29 -10.59
N LEU A 202 7.97 4.11 -10.87
CA LEU A 202 8.62 3.27 -9.86
C LEU A 202 9.90 3.93 -9.31
N GLU A 203 10.68 4.62 -10.14
CA GLU A 203 11.87 5.34 -9.68
C GLU A 203 11.50 6.54 -8.81
N VAL A 204 10.38 7.21 -9.11
CA VAL A 204 9.85 8.30 -8.27
C VAL A 204 9.44 7.77 -6.90
N LEU A 205 8.82 6.60 -6.85
CA LEU A 205 8.45 5.92 -5.60
C LEU A 205 9.66 5.54 -4.76
N ASP A 206 10.71 4.99 -5.38
CA ASP A 206 11.97 4.65 -4.71
C ASP A 206 12.66 5.89 -4.12
N GLU A 207 12.72 6.99 -4.88
CA GLU A 207 13.26 8.25 -4.38
C GLU A 207 12.41 8.85 -3.25
N LEU A 208 11.08 8.71 -3.33
CA LEU A 208 10.19 9.11 -2.25
C LEU A 208 10.44 8.28 -0.98
N GLN A 209 10.68 6.97 -1.12
CA GLN A 209 11.01 6.08 0.01
C GLN A 209 12.31 6.44 0.71
N LYS A 210 13.31 6.91 -0.04
CA LYS A 210 14.57 7.40 0.54
C LYS A 210 14.42 8.72 1.29
N LEU A 211 13.45 9.55 0.90
CA LEU A 211 13.18 10.84 1.53
C LEU A 211 12.29 10.73 2.77
N LEU A 212 11.33 9.80 2.77
CA LEU A 212 10.35 9.67 3.85
C LEU A 212 10.93 8.91 5.05
N PRO A 213 10.52 9.25 6.29
CA PRO A 213 10.93 8.51 7.48
C PRO A 213 10.48 7.04 7.39
N PRO A 214 11.31 6.07 7.84
CA PRO A 214 10.96 4.65 7.85
C PRO A 214 9.68 4.32 8.63
N THR A 215 9.32 5.17 9.61
CA THR A 215 8.08 5.05 10.39
C THR A 215 6.84 5.34 9.55
N VAL A 216 6.94 6.19 8.53
CA VAL A 216 5.84 6.52 7.62
C VAL A 216 5.78 5.47 6.51
N MET A 217 6.88 5.28 5.80
CA MET A 217 6.98 4.33 4.69
C MET A 217 8.13 3.36 4.94
N VAL A 218 7.79 2.08 5.12
CA VAL A 218 8.79 1.03 5.39
C VAL A 218 9.69 0.88 4.15
N PRO A 219 11.02 0.99 4.29
CA PRO A 219 11.95 0.70 3.20
C PRO A 219 11.89 -0.76 2.80
N GLU A 220 12.04 -1.06 1.51
CA GLU A 220 12.09 -2.44 1.05
C GLU A 220 13.25 -3.20 1.69
N ARG A 221 13.01 -4.47 2.04
CA ARG A 221 14.03 -5.38 2.60
C ARG A 221 14.62 -4.91 3.92
N ARG A 222 13.91 -4.08 4.70
CA ARG A 222 14.48 -3.47 5.90
C ARG A 222 14.82 -4.51 6.96
N LEU A 223 14.04 -5.58 7.08
CA LEU A 223 14.29 -6.64 8.05
C LEU A 223 15.59 -7.39 7.73
N GLU A 224 15.83 -7.69 6.45
CA GLU A 224 17.03 -8.35 5.96
C GLU A 224 18.28 -7.53 6.31
N HIS A 225 18.26 -6.23 6.02
CA HIS A 225 19.37 -5.33 6.38
C HIS A 225 19.62 -5.28 7.90
N LEU A 226 18.55 -5.25 8.72
CA LEU A 226 18.68 -5.26 10.18
C LEU A 226 19.27 -6.58 10.70
N VAL A 227 18.88 -7.71 10.11
CA VAL A 227 19.42 -9.04 10.44
C VAL A 227 20.90 -9.13 10.03
N GLU A 228 21.26 -8.67 8.84
CA GLU A 228 22.66 -8.61 8.38
C GLU A 228 23.52 -7.75 9.31
N GLN A 229 23.03 -6.56 9.70
CA GLN A 229 23.71 -5.69 10.65
C GLN A 229 23.91 -6.37 12.01
N ALA A 230 22.89 -7.05 12.53
CA ALA A 230 22.99 -7.78 13.79
C ALA A 230 24.03 -8.90 13.72
N LEU A 231 24.05 -9.67 12.62
CA LEU A 231 25.03 -10.73 12.38
C LEU A 231 26.46 -10.17 12.29
N HIS A 232 26.66 -9.04 11.63
CA HIS A 232 27.96 -8.35 11.59
C HIS A 232 28.45 -7.94 12.98
N LEU A 233 27.59 -7.30 13.78
CA LEU A 233 27.94 -6.89 15.15
C LEU A 233 28.23 -8.10 16.07
N GLN A 234 27.50 -9.20 15.90
CA GLN A 234 27.77 -10.44 16.62
C GLN A 234 29.12 -11.05 16.24
N ARG A 235 29.51 -11.00 14.95
CA ARG A 235 30.84 -11.44 14.49
C ARG A 235 31.95 -10.57 15.03
N ASP A 236 31.80 -9.26 15.01
CA ASP A 236 32.85 -8.36 15.50
C ASP A 236 33.05 -8.47 17.02
N GLY A 237 32.00 -8.88 17.75
CA GLY A 237 32.07 -9.21 19.17
C GLY A 237 32.64 -10.60 19.49
N ILE A 238 32.76 -11.50 18.51
CA ILE A 238 33.19 -12.90 18.68
C ILE A 238 34.45 -13.15 17.81
N SER A 239 35.59 -13.39 18.47
CA SER A 239 36.89 -13.79 17.87
C SER A 239 36.75 -14.73 16.63
N PRO A 240 37.60 -14.61 15.59
CA PRO A 240 37.28 -15.04 14.23
C PRO A 240 37.46 -16.55 14.04
N VAL A 241 36.55 -17.37 14.56
CA VAL A 241 36.51 -18.82 14.29
C VAL A 241 35.06 -19.33 14.29
N ALA A 242 34.25 -18.91 13.32
CA ALA A 242 33.06 -19.66 12.86
C ALA A 242 32.44 -18.98 11.62
N THR A 243 32.58 -19.61 10.46
CA THR A 243 32.16 -19.03 9.16
C THR A 243 30.73 -19.38 8.76
N GLU A 244 29.90 -19.89 9.67
CA GLU A 244 28.45 -19.99 9.46
C GLU A 244 27.74 -19.59 10.76
N ILE A 245 27.01 -18.48 10.69
CA ILE A 245 26.08 -18.10 11.76
C ILE A 245 24.70 -18.53 11.26
N SER A 246 24.23 -19.65 11.79
CA SER A 246 22.83 -20.00 11.71
C SER A 246 22.05 -19.02 12.58
N LEU A 247 20.92 -18.52 12.07
CA LEU A 247 19.94 -17.76 12.88
C LEU A 247 19.20 -18.66 13.87
N CYS A 248 19.41 -19.98 13.79
CA CYS A 248 18.81 -21.03 14.59
C CYS A 248 19.87 -21.89 15.27
#